data_AF-A0A3M1WZ81-F1
#
_entry.id   AF-A0A3M1WZ81-F1
#
_cell.length_a   1.000
_cell.length_b   1.000
_cell.length_c   1.000
_cell.angle_alpha   90.00
_cell.angle_beta   90.00
_cell.angle_gamma   90.00
#
_symmetry.space_group_name_H-M   'P 1'
#
loop_
_entity.id
_entity.type
_entity.pdbx_description
1 polymer ?
#
loop_
_entity_poly.entity_id
_entity_poly.type
_entity_poly.pdbx_seq_one_letter_code
_entity_poly.pdbx_strand_id
1 'polypeptide(L)'
;MDEKLVEELNARFSGKSPEDVIRWALDEFGDRVALANSFGAEDMVLTDMILAINPDARIFTLDTGRLPEETYRVMARVQEKYGKKIEVYFPRAEDVESM
;
A
#
# COMPACT_ATOMS: atom_id res chain seq x y z
N MET A 1 -0.42 -21.77 -1.88
CA MET A 1 0.81 -20.98 -1.84
C MET A 1 1.95 -21.97 -1.78
N ASP A 2 2.95 -21.86 -2.66
CA ASP A 2 4.09 -22.79 -2.67
C ASP A 2 5.01 -22.47 -1.49
N GLU A 3 5.04 -23.34 -0.49
CA GLU A 3 5.85 -23.16 0.73
C GLU A 3 7.34 -23.02 0.42
N LYS A 4 7.82 -23.76 -0.59
CA LYS A 4 9.22 -23.73 -1.00
C LYS A 4 9.61 -22.36 -1.55
N LEU A 5 8.73 -21.77 -2.37
CA LEU A 5 8.94 -20.43 -2.90
C LEU A 5 8.99 -19.38 -1.79
N VAL A 6 8.14 -19.50 -0.77
CA VAL A 6 8.13 -18.57 0.37
C VAL A 6 9.45 -18.64 1.15
N GLU A 7 9.96 -19.84 1.41
CA GLU A 7 11.25 -20.04 2.08
C GLU A 7 12.42 -19.45 1.27
N GLU A 8 12.45 -19.69 -0.04
CA GLU A 8 13.46 -19.15 -0.95
C GLU A 8 13.46 -17.61 -0.97
N LEU A 9 12.28 -16.98 -1.05
CA LEU A 9 12.16 -15.51 -1.07
C LEU A 9 12.52 -14.89 0.29
N ASN A 10 12.10 -15.51 1.40
CA ASN A 10 12.50 -15.06 2.73
C ASN A 10 14.03 -15.10 2.91
N ALA A 11 14.68 -16.17 2.48
CA ALA A 11 16.14 -16.28 2.51
C ALA A 11 16.81 -15.24 1.60
N ARG A 12 16.27 -15.02 0.39
CA ARG A 12 16.78 -14.05 -0.59
C ARG A 12 16.75 -12.60 -0.07
N PHE A 13 15.68 -12.21 0.61
CA PHE A 13 15.46 -10.82 1.05
C PHE A 13 15.92 -10.54 2.48
N SER A 14 16.37 -11.56 3.22
CA SER A 14 16.98 -11.37 4.53
C SER A 14 18.17 -10.40 4.45
N GLY A 15 18.10 -9.31 5.21
CA GLY A 15 19.14 -8.27 5.25
C GLY A 15 19.19 -7.35 4.02
N LYS A 16 18.22 -7.42 3.10
CA LYS A 16 18.09 -6.47 1.98
C LYS A 16 17.41 -5.18 2.44
N SER A 17 17.60 -4.12 1.67
CA SER A 17 16.90 -2.85 1.92
C SER A 17 15.43 -2.97 1.52
N PRO A 18 14.53 -2.15 2.10
CA PRO A 18 13.14 -2.09 1.68
C PRO A 18 12.98 -1.81 0.17
N GLU A 19 13.80 -0.92 -0.39
CA GLU A 19 13.76 -0.54 -1.80
C GLU A 19 14.09 -1.71 -2.74
N ASP A 20 15.00 -2.61 -2.33
CA ASP A 20 15.30 -3.83 -3.09
C ASP A 20 14.09 -4.78 -3.15
N VAL A 21 13.37 -4.91 -2.04
CA VAL A 21 12.16 -5.74 -1.97
C VAL A 21 11.01 -5.10 -2.77
N ILE A 22 10.82 -3.79 -2.64
CA ILE A 22 9.79 -3.04 -3.37
C ILE A 22 10.04 -3.12 -4.87
N ARG A 23 11.28 -2.89 -5.33
CA ARG A 23 11.63 -2.99 -6.75
C ARG A 23 11.37 -4.38 -7.30
N TRP A 24 11.79 -5.42 -6.58
CA TRP A 24 11.49 -6.80 -6.98
C TRP A 24 9.98 -7.06 -7.08
N ALA A 25 9.18 -6.61 -6.11
CA ALA A 25 7.74 -6.84 -6.12
C ALA A 25 7.07 -6.11 -7.30
N LEU A 26 7.50 -4.88 -7.61
CA LEU A 26 7.02 -4.14 -8.77
C LEU A 26 7.40 -4.83 -10.09
N ASP A 27 8.63 -5.33 -10.22
CA ASP A 27 9.11 -6.03 -11.42
C ASP A 27 8.41 -7.38 -11.63
N GLU A 28 8.21 -8.15 -10.55
CA GLU A 28 7.65 -9.51 -10.60
C GLU A 28 6.13 -9.50 -10.85
N PHE A 29 5.41 -8.59 -10.19
CA PHE A 29 3.94 -8.61 -10.19
C PHE A 29 3.31 -7.55 -11.08
N GLY A 30 4.04 -6.49 -11.44
CA GLY A 30 3.51 -5.37 -12.23
C GLY A 30 2.23 -4.80 -11.63
N ASP A 31 1.17 -4.69 -12.43
CA ASP A 31 -0.11 -4.11 -11.99
C ASP A 31 -0.91 -4.98 -11.00
N ARG A 32 -0.42 -6.20 -10.69
CA ARG A 32 -1.01 -7.11 -9.72
C ARG A 32 -0.53 -6.87 -8.28
N VAL A 33 0.45 -5.98 -8.07
CA VAL A 33 0.84 -5.53 -6.73
C VAL A 33 0.32 -4.12 -6.45
N ALA A 34 -0.09 -3.89 -5.21
CA ALA A 34 -0.48 -2.58 -4.72
C ALA A 34 -0.05 -2.42 -3.26
N LEU A 35 0.28 -1.19 -2.86
CA LEU A 35 0.53 -0.84 -1.47
C LEU A 35 -0.81 -0.59 -0.77
N ALA A 36 -1.13 -1.42 0.22
CA ALA A 36 -2.19 -1.12 1.18
C ALA A 36 -1.69 -0.03 2.13
N ASN A 37 -2.46 1.05 2.31
CA ASN A 37 -2.02 2.23 3.04
C ASN A 37 -3.10 2.68 4.05
N SER A 38 -2.74 2.64 5.33
CA SER A 38 -3.55 3.09 6.46
C SER A 38 -3.22 4.52 6.90
N PHE A 39 -2.27 5.17 6.23
CA PHE A 39 -1.72 6.48 6.53
C PHE A 39 -0.95 6.57 7.86
N GLY A 40 -0.47 5.43 8.37
CA GLY A 40 0.52 5.36 9.45
C GLY A 40 1.90 5.87 9.04
N ALA A 41 2.79 6.06 10.01
CA ALA A 41 4.12 6.63 9.75
C ALA A 41 4.95 5.72 8.83
N GLU A 42 4.91 4.41 9.06
CA GLU A 42 5.56 3.40 8.23
C GLU A 42 5.01 3.37 6.80
N ASP A 43 3.70 3.50 6.63
CA ASP A 43 3.07 3.54 5.31
C ASP A 43 3.48 4.79 4.52
N MET A 44 3.75 5.90 5.21
CA MET A 44 4.22 7.13 4.56
C MET A 44 5.66 6.98 4.06
N VAL A 45 6.50 6.24 4.79
CA VAL A 45 7.85 5.88 4.33
C VAL A 45 7.75 4.96 3.12
N LEU A 46 6.90 3.92 3.17
CA LEU A 46 6.68 3.03 2.03
C LEU A 46 6.09 3.75 0.82
N THR A 47 5.22 4.75 1.03
CA THR A 47 4.66 5.60 -0.03
C THR A 47 5.75 6.40 -0.74
N ASP A 48 6.65 7.01 0.04
CA ASP A 48 7.77 7.78 -0.51
C ASP A 48 8.70 6.87 -1.34
N MET A 49 9.05 5.69 -0.79
CA MET A 49 9.89 4.70 -1.47
C MET A 49 9.26 4.15 -2.75
N ILE A 50 8.00 3.70 -2.71
CA ILE A 50 7.36 3.05 -3.86
C ILE A 50 7.13 4.03 -5.01
N LEU A 51 6.73 5.27 -4.71
CA LEU A 51 6.49 6.30 -5.74
C LEU A 51 7.79 6.88 -6.30
N ALA A 52 8.88 6.86 -5.54
CA ALA A 52 10.22 7.17 -6.06
C ALA A 52 10.71 6.12 -7.05
N ILE A 53 10.35 4.83 -6.85
CA ILE A 53 10.72 3.73 -7.75
C ILE A 53 9.80 3.69 -8.98
N ASN A 54 8.48 3.78 -8.76
CA ASN A 54 7.47 3.78 -9.82
C ASN A 54 6.35 4.78 -9.48
N PRO A 55 6.32 5.95 -10.14
CA PRO A 55 5.25 6.96 -9.94
C PRO A 55 3.83 6.44 -10.26
N ASP A 56 3.73 5.40 -11.08
CA ASP A 56 2.46 4.79 -11.46
C ASP A 56 2.00 3.68 -10.51
N ALA A 57 2.82 3.29 -9.52
CA ALA A 57 2.49 2.24 -8.56
C ALA A 57 1.10 2.42 -7.92
N ARG A 58 0.39 1.30 -7.74
CA ARG A 58 -0.95 1.28 -7.16
C ARG A 58 -0.87 1.41 -5.65
N ILE A 59 -1.67 2.31 -5.10
CA ILE A 59 -1.81 2.51 -3.65
C ILE A 59 -3.30 2.57 -3.35
N PHE A 60 -3.75 1.78 -2.38
CA PHE A 60 -5.13 1.76 -1.95
C PHE A 60 -5.29 1.89 -0.44
N THR A 61 -6.48 2.33 -0.03
CA THR A 61 -6.89 2.38 1.37
C THR A 61 -8.30 1.84 1.53
N LEU A 62 -8.61 1.37 2.74
CA LEU A 62 -9.95 0.95 3.13
C LEU A 62 -10.55 2.05 4.03
N ASP A 63 -11.50 2.79 3.49
CA ASP A 63 -12.24 3.78 4.25
C ASP A 63 -13.46 3.11 4.89
N THR A 64 -13.40 2.94 6.21
CA THR A 64 -14.47 2.32 6.99
C THR A 64 -15.65 3.27 7.26
N GLY A 65 -15.55 4.54 6.85
CA GLY A 65 -16.47 5.60 7.23
C GLY A 65 -16.34 6.05 8.70
N ARG A 66 -15.37 5.50 9.44
CA ARG A 66 -15.15 5.74 10.89
C ARG A 66 -13.69 6.03 11.22
N LEU A 67 -12.87 6.38 10.23
CA LEU A 67 -11.48 6.79 10.46
C LEU A 67 -11.43 8.12 11.24
N PRO A 68 -10.36 8.37 12.02
CA PRO A 68 -10.12 9.68 12.61
C PRO A 68 -10.04 10.78 11.54
N GLU A 69 -10.45 12.01 11.89
CA GLU A 69 -10.36 13.16 10.98
C GLU A 69 -8.91 13.39 10.51
N GLU A 70 -7.94 13.18 11.41
CA GLU A 70 -6.52 13.27 11.13
C GLU A 70 -6.08 12.32 10.01
N THR A 71 -6.62 11.12 9.95
CA THR A 71 -6.32 10.15 8.88
C THR A 71 -6.78 10.68 7.52
N TYR A 72 -7.98 11.27 7.44
CA TYR A 72 -8.44 11.92 6.21
C TYR A 72 -7.57 13.11 5.82
N ARG A 73 -7.10 13.90 6.80
CA ARG A 73 -6.18 15.02 6.53
C ARG A 73 -4.84 14.54 5.99
N VAL A 74 -4.30 13.42 6.50
CA VAL A 74 -3.07 12.82 5.96
C VAL A 74 -3.32 12.29 4.55
N MET A 75 -4.42 11.58 4.30
CA MET A 75 -4.81 11.12 2.96
C MET A 75 -4.86 12.27 1.94
N ALA A 76 -5.49 13.39 2.30
CA ALA A 76 -5.54 14.57 1.44
C ALA A 76 -4.13 15.13 1.15
N ARG A 77 -3.29 15.25 2.17
CA ARG A 77 -1.89 15.74 2.05
C ARG A 77 -1.02 14.81 1.20
N VAL A 78 -1.21 13.49 1.30
CA VAL A 78 -0.49 12.52 0.47
C VAL A 78 -0.82 12.72 -1.00
N GLN A 79 -2.11 12.82 -1.34
CA GLN A 79 -2.53 13.04 -2.72
C GLN A 79 -2.00 14.38 -3.27
N GLU A 80 -2.00 15.43 -2.46
CA GLU A 80 -1.42 16.73 -2.82
C GLU A 80 0.10 16.66 -3.02
N LYS A 81 0.84 16.08 -2.05
CA LYS A 81 2.31 15.99 -2.09
C LYS A 81 2.82 15.22 -3.31
N TYR A 82 2.21 14.07 -3.60
CA TYR A 82 2.70 13.17 -4.65
C TYR A 82 1.97 13.31 -5.99
N GLY A 83 0.89 14.11 -6.06
CA GLY A 83 0.06 14.23 -7.27
C GLY A 83 -0.61 12.91 -7.68
N LYS A 84 -0.71 11.94 -6.77
CA LYS A 84 -1.23 10.59 -7.01
C LYS A 84 -2.60 10.44 -6.36
N LYS A 85 -3.58 9.97 -7.13
CA LYS A 85 -4.88 9.57 -6.58
C LYS A 85 -4.77 8.20 -5.90
N ILE A 86 -5.23 8.10 -4.66
CA ILE A 86 -5.28 6.84 -3.91
C ILE A 86 -6.59 6.12 -4.26
N GLU A 87 -6.52 4.80 -4.47
CA GLU A 87 -7.72 3.96 -4.65
C GLU A 87 -8.43 3.81 -3.28
N VAL A 88 -9.64 4.34 -3.14
CA VAL A 88 -10.40 4.27 -1.88
C VAL A 88 -11.52 3.25 -2.02
N TYR A 89 -11.54 2.26 -1.12
CA TYR A 89 -12.58 1.24 -1.06
C TYR A 89 -13.39 1.38 0.23
N PHE A 90 -14.71 1.19 0.12
CA PHE A 90 -15.65 1.26 1.23
C PHE A 90 -16.32 -0.10 1.49
N PRO A 91 -16.75 -0.39 2.74
CA PRO A 91 -17.67 -1.49 3.01
C PRO A 91 -18.94 -1.39 2.17
N ARG A 92 -19.54 -2.53 1.84
CA ARG A 92 -20.87 -2.54 1.22
C ARG A 92 -21.89 -2.12 2.25
N ALA A 93 -22.78 -1.19 1.87
CA ALA A 93 -23.76 -0.63 2.80
C ALA A 93 -24.69 -1.71 3.38
N GLU A 94 -25.11 -2.68 2.56
CA GLU A 94 -26.01 -3.75 3.02
C GLU A 94 -25.38 -4.61 4.13
N ASP A 95 -24.08 -4.87 4.03
CA ASP A 95 -23.33 -5.65 5.03
C ASP A 95 -23.19 -4.89 6.37
N VAL A 96 -23.21 -3.56 6.36
CA VAL A 96 -23.09 -2.73 7.58
C VAL A 96 -24.46 -2.50 8.24
N GLU A 97 -25.51 -2.28 7.44
CA GLU A 97 -26.87 -2.05 7.95
C GLU A 97 -27.48 -3.29 8.62
N SER A 98 -27.06 -4.47 8.21
CA SER A 98 -27.58 -5.75 8.72
C SER A 98 -26.89 -6.27 10.00
N MET A 99 -25.89 -5.54 10.53
CA MET A 99 -25.12 -5.90 11.73
C MET A 99 -25.85 -5.61 13.06
#